data_AF-F8IFQ2-F1
#
_entry.id   AF-F8IFQ2-F1
#
_cell.length_a   1.000
_cell.length_b   1.000
_cell.length_c   1.000
_cell.angle_alpha   90.00
_cell.angle_beta   90.00
_cell.angle_gamma   90.00
#
_symmetry.space_group_name_H-M   'P 1'
#
loop_
_entity.id
_entity.type
_entity.pdbx_description
1 polymer ?
#
loop_
_entity_poly.entity_id
_entity_poly.type
_entity_poly.pdbx_seq_one_letter_code
_entity_poly.pdbx_strand_id
1 'polypeptide(L)'
;MSLAAFNEAIDRYQDERAASFLTFAETVIRRRLVDFFRAQRQHRARLRPWSEFDQADEDDHVSNWVEVASSIAEHQRREEAAMRAYEIEEYARRLEEFGLSFRELVELSPKHEDARRNALLCAHAIASDPELVTYVYRRKALPLRQVEERVRVSRKTLERQRKYILAMVLLLSGDFPMLKSFLLRAEGD
;
A
#
# COMPACT_ATOMS: atom_id res chain seq x y z
N MET A 1 -20.54 36.19 4.99
CA MET A 1 -19.47 36.46 4.00
C MET A 1 -18.56 35.26 3.73
N SER A 2 -18.35 34.31 4.66
CA SER A 2 -17.44 33.17 4.45
C SER A 2 -17.91 32.15 3.37
N LEU A 3 -19.20 31.81 3.32
CA LEU A 3 -19.71 30.88 2.29
C LEU A 3 -19.63 31.44 0.86
N ALA A 4 -19.87 32.74 0.69
CA ALA A 4 -19.85 33.37 -0.63
C ALA A 4 -18.44 33.40 -1.23
N ALA A 5 -17.42 33.68 -0.40
CA ALA A 5 -16.02 33.64 -0.82
C ALA A 5 -15.52 32.20 -1.10
N PHE A 6 -16.06 31.20 -0.40
CA PHE A 6 -15.77 29.79 -0.68
C PHE A 6 -16.38 29.35 -2.01
N ASN A 7 -17.60 29.80 -2.32
CA ASN A 7 -18.26 29.51 -3.58
C ASN A 7 -17.54 30.19 -4.77
N GLU A 8 -17.12 31.44 -4.60
CA GLU A 8 -16.36 32.18 -5.62
C GLU A 8 -14.96 31.58 -5.87
N ALA A 9 -14.34 30.98 -4.85
CA ALA A 9 -13.07 30.25 -4.98
C ALA A 9 -13.23 28.90 -5.70
N ILE A 10 -14.39 28.23 -5.54
CA ILE A 10 -14.72 27.00 -6.26
C ILE A 10 -14.97 27.30 -7.75
N ASP A 11 -15.71 28.36 -8.05
CA ASP A 11 -16.08 28.74 -9.42
C ASP A 11 -14.85 29.19 -10.25
N ARG A 12 -13.87 29.87 -9.64
CA ARG A 12 -12.64 30.31 -10.33
C ARG A 12 -11.58 29.20 -10.51
N TYR A 13 -11.75 28.04 -9.89
CA TYR A 13 -10.73 26.99 -9.88
C TYR A 13 -10.77 26.07 -11.11
N GLN A 14 -11.86 26.10 -11.90
CA GLN A 14 -12.20 25.02 -12.81
C GLN A 14 -11.41 24.96 -14.13
N ASP A 15 -10.68 25.98 -14.56
CA ASP A 15 -10.37 26.01 -16.01
C ASP A 15 -9.16 25.19 -16.50
N GLU A 16 -8.11 24.91 -15.72
CA GLU A 16 -6.94 24.20 -16.32
C GLU A 16 -6.18 23.18 -15.44
N ARG A 17 -6.42 23.11 -14.12
CA ARG A 17 -5.70 22.18 -13.21
C ARG A 17 -6.56 21.43 -12.21
N ALA A 18 -7.89 21.65 -12.23
CA ALA A 18 -8.81 21.15 -11.23
C ALA A 18 -8.85 19.63 -11.11
N ALA A 19 -8.74 18.90 -12.24
CA ALA A 19 -8.70 17.44 -12.23
C ALA A 19 -7.49 16.89 -11.46
N SER A 20 -6.32 17.54 -11.55
CA SER A 20 -5.10 17.10 -10.84
C SER A 20 -5.20 17.30 -9.33
N PHE A 21 -5.80 18.41 -8.90
CA PHE A 21 -5.97 18.70 -7.47
C PHE A 21 -7.13 17.94 -6.84
N LEU A 22 -8.24 17.73 -7.54
CA LEU A 22 -9.32 16.87 -7.04
C LEU A 22 -8.81 15.44 -6.85
N THR A 23 -8.09 14.89 -7.83
CA THR A 23 -7.47 13.55 -7.72
C THR A 23 -6.43 13.50 -6.60
N PHE A 24 -5.62 14.55 -6.45
CA PHE A 24 -4.63 14.66 -5.38
C PHE A 24 -5.31 14.78 -4.00
N ALA A 25 -6.32 15.63 -3.86
CA ALA A 25 -7.07 15.84 -2.62
C ALA A 25 -7.83 14.57 -2.23
N GLU A 26 -8.46 13.89 -3.18
CA GLU A 26 -9.08 12.58 -2.99
C GLU A 26 -8.06 11.56 -2.47
N THR A 27 -6.88 11.50 -3.07
CA THR A 27 -5.80 10.62 -2.62
C THR A 27 -5.34 10.96 -1.19
N VAL A 28 -5.14 12.25 -0.88
CA VAL A 28 -4.71 12.72 0.44
C VAL A 28 -5.78 12.45 1.50
N ILE A 29 -7.05 12.76 1.20
CA ILE A 29 -8.18 12.53 2.11
C ILE A 29 -8.34 11.03 2.36
N ARG A 30 -8.28 10.21 1.31
CA ARG A 30 -8.39 8.76 1.42
C ARG A 30 -7.22 8.16 2.20
N ARG A 31 -5.98 8.62 2.01
CA ARG A 31 -4.82 8.23 2.84
C ARG A 31 -5.02 8.59 4.31
N ARG A 32 -5.45 9.82 4.62
CA ARG A 32 -5.75 10.25 5.99
C ARG A 32 -6.87 9.42 6.63
N LEU A 33 -7.86 9.01 5.84
CA LEU A 33 -8.94 8.14 6.29
C LEU A 33 -8.43 6.72 6.60
N VAL A 34 -7.53 6.19 5.75
CA VAL A 34 -6.83 4.91 6.02
C VAL A 34 -6.02 4.99 7.31
N ASP A 35 -5.25 6.07 7.50
CA ASP A 35 -4.48 6.29 8.73
C ASP A 35 -5.37 6.39 9.97
N PHE A 36 -6.51 7.08 9.85
CA PHE A 36 -7.52 7.15 10.91
C PHE A 36 -8.08 5.77 11.28
N PHE A 37 -8.51 4.96 10.30
CA PHE A 37 -9.01 3.61 10.55
C PHE A 37 -7.93 2.65 11.06
N ARG A 38 -6.66 2.85 10.70
CA ARG A 38 -5.52 2.10 11.31
C ARG A 38 -5.38 2.43 12.79
N ALA A 39 -5.40 3.72 13.16
CA ALA A 39 -5.33 4.16 14.55
C ALA A 39 -6.52 3.64 15.37
N GLN A 40 -7.73 3.63 14.79
CA GLN A 40 -8.93 3.11 15.43
C GLN A 40 -8.87 1.60 15.67
N ARG A 41 -8.30 0.81 14.73
CA ARG A 41 -8.08 -0.63 14.93
C ARG A 41 -7.10 -0.92 16.06
N GLN A 42 -6.00 -0.17 16.15
CA GLN A 42 -5.07 -0.28 17.28
C GLN A 42 -5.73 0.07 18.62
N HIS A 43 -6.60 1.09 18.63
CA HIS A 43 -7.37 1.47 19.81
C HIS A 43 -8.39 0.38 20.20
N ARG A 44 -9.12 -0.20 19.23
CA ARG A 44 -10.13 -1.24 19.48
C ARG A 44 -9.52 -2.58 19.90
N ALA A 45 -8.34 -2.92 19.37
CA ALA A 45 -7.55 -4.07 19.84
C ALA A 45 -7.08 -3.89 21.29
N ARG A 46 -6.77 -2.65 21.71
CA ARG A 46 -6.42 -2.30 23.09
C ARG A 46 -7.60 -2.24 24.05
N LEU A 47 -8.83 -2.06 23.55
CA LEU A 47 -10.08 -2.05 24.34
C LEU A 47 -10.68 -3.45 24.55
N ARG A 48 -10.01 -4.54 24.15
CA ARG A 48 -10.36 -5.91 24.59
C ARG A 48 -9.68 -6.28 25.93
N PRO A 49 -9.93 -5.52 27.00
CA PRO A 49 -10.03 -6.14 28.33
C PRO A 49 -11.35 -5.74 29.01
N TRP A 50 -12.18 -6.75 29.31
CA TRP A 50 -13.15 -6.78 30.42
C TRP A 50 -14.13 -5.61 30.58
N SER A 51 -15.23 -5.61 29.83
CA SER A 51 -16.46 -4.88 30.21
C SER A 51 -17.67 -5.70 29.76
N GLU A 52 -18.61 -6.15 30.57
CA GLU A 52 -18.92 -6.03 31.98
C GLU A 52 -19.68 -7.32 32.34
N PHE A 53 -19.33 -7.94 33.46
CA PHE A 53 -20.22 -8.87 34.15
C PHE A 53 -21.38 -8.03 34.69
N ASP A 54 -22.60 -8.17 34.17
CA ASP A 54 -23.81 -8.14 35.01
C ASP A 54 -25.05 -8.75 34.32
N GLN A 55 -25.45 -9.90 34.88
CA GLN A 55 -26.80 -10.50 35.06
C GLN A 55 -27.85 -10.58 33.93
N ALA A 56 -28.26 -11.85 33.71
CA ALA A 56 -29.59 -12.37 33.33
C ALA A 56 -30.08 -12.23 31.86
N ASP A 57 -29.63 -13.16 31.00
CA ASP A 57 -30.46 -14.06 30.16
C ASP A 57 -29.55 -14.73 29.12
N GLU A 58 -29.19 -16.00 29.34
CA GLU A 58 -27.99 -16.63 28.79
C GLU A 58 -28.12 -17.07 27.31
N ASP A 59 -29.33 -17.25 26.77
CA ASP A 59 -29.54 -17.74 25.40
C ASP A 59 -29.79 -16.62 24.35
N ASP A 60 -30.57 -15.58 24.68
CA ASP A 60 -30.94 -14.53 23.72
C ASP A 60 -29.81 -13.49 23.53
N HIS A 61 -29.07 -13.20 24.61
CA HIS A 61 -27.90 -12.32 24.55
C HIS A 61 -26.72 -12.93 23.79
N VAL A 62 -26.53 -14.26 23.87
CA VAL A 62 -25.45 -14.95 23.13
C VAL A 62 -25.76 -14.98 21.64
N SER A 63 -27.01 -15.23 21.24
CA SER A 63 -27.44 -15.20 19.83
C SER A 63 -27.26 -13.80 19.22
N ASN A 64 -27.74 -12.76 19.91
CA ASN A 64 -27.59 -11.37 19.48
C ASN A 64 -26.10 -10.94 19.45
N TRP A 65 -25.28 -11.37 20.41
CA TRP A 65 -23.84 -11.09 20.40
C TRP A 65 -23.11 -11.78 19.26
N VAL A 66 -23.44 -13.04 18.94
CA VAL A 66 -22.87 -13.76 17.80
C VAL A 66 -23.26 -13.10 16.48
N GLU A 67 -24.50 -12.64 16.35
CA GLU A 67 -24.98 -11.93 15.16
C GLU A 67 -24.32 -10.55 15.00
N VAL A 68 -24.20 -9.79 16.09
CA VAL A 68 -23.49 -8.51 16.12
C VAL A 68 -21.99 -8.70 15.83
N ALA A 69 -21.34 -9.70 16.43
CA ALA A 69 -19.94 -10.02 16.17
C ALA A 69 -19.71 -10.44 14.71
N SER A 70 -20.64 -11.22 14.13
CA SER A 70 -20.62 -11.62 12.73
C SER A 70 -20.79 -10.41 11.78
N SER A 71 -21.73 -9.51 12.09
CA SER A 71 -21.96 -8.27 11.33
C SER A 71 -20.73 -7.33 11.38
N ILE A 72 -20.13 -7.17 12.56
CA ILE A 72 -18.89 -6.39 12.72
C ILE A 72 -17.74 -7.02 11.94
N ALA A 73 -17.59 -8.35 12.00
CA ALA A 73 -16.54 -9.06 11.26
C ALA A 73 -16.75 -8.94 9.74
N GLU A 74 -17.99 -9.05 9.26
CA GLU A 74 -18.34 -8.86 7.86
C GLU A 74 -18.05 -7.43 7.38
N HIS A 75 -18.41 -6.44 8.18
CA HIS A 75 -18.10 -5.04 7.89
C HIS A 75 -16.59 -4.81 7.81
N GLN A 76 -15.82 -5.31 8.77
CA GLN A 76 -14.35 -5.22 8.77
C GLN A 76 -13.74 -5.89 7.53
N ARG A 77 -14.24 -7.07 7.13
CA ARG A 77 -13.79 -7.76 5.91
C ARG A 77 -14.03 -6.92 4.66
N ARG A 78 -15.18 -6.25 4.56
CA ARG A 78 -15.50 -5.36 3.43
C ARG A 78 -14.59 -4.14 3.40
N GLU A 79 -14.36 -3.51 4.55
CA GLU A 79 -13.43 -2.37 4.65
C GLU A 79 -12.01 -2.77 4.26
N GLU A 80 -11.52 -3.92 4.74
CA GLU A 80 -10.21 -4.44 4.35
C GLU A 80 -10.12 -4.74 2.85
N ALA A 81 -11.16 -5.32 2.26
CA ALA A 81 -11.21 -5.57 0.82
C ALA A 81 -11.16 -4.27 0.03
N ALA A 82 -11.89 -3.23 0.46
CA ALA A 82 -11.84 -1.91 -0.15
C ALA A 82 -10.46 -1.26 -0.04
N MET A 83 -9.80 -1.36 1.13
CA MET A 83 -8.44 -0.87 1.33
C MET A 83 -7.43 -1.61 0.45
N ARG A 84 -7.53 -2.94 0.34
CA ARG A 84 -6.68 -3.74 -0.56
C ARG A 84 -6.86 -3.31 -2.00
N ALA A 85 -8.10 -3.17 -2.47
CA ALA A 85 -8.40 -2.76 -3.83
C ALA A 85 -7.78 -1.38 -4.14
N TYR A 86 -7.89 -0.44 -3.20
CA TYR A 86 -7.28 0.88 -3.34
C TYR A 86 -5.74 0.82 -3.41
N GLU A 87 -5.08 0.04 -2.54
CA GLU A 87 -3.62 -0.13 -2.61
C GLU A 87 -3.17 -0.75 -3.95
N ILE A 88 -3.92 -1.73 -4.45
CA ILE A 88 -3.67 -2.36 -5.76
C ILE A 88 -3.75 -1.32 -6.89
N GLU A 89 -4.79 -0.49 -6.89
CA GLU A 89 -5.00 0.53 -7.90
C GLU A 89 -3.92 1.63 -7.85
N GLU A 90 -3.57 2.09 -6.64
CA GLU A 90 -2.50 3.08 -6.45
C GLU A 90 -1.14 2.50 -6.86
N TYR A 91 -0.90 1.22 -6.59
CA TYR A 91 0.33 0.56 -7.03
C TYR A 91 0.35 0.37 -8.56
N ALA A 92 -0.78 0.04 -9.19
CA ALA A 92 -0.90 0.00 -10.65
C ALA A 92 -0.52 1.34 -11.28
N ARG A 93 -1.08 2.45 -10.78
CA ARG A 93 -0.73 3.81 -11.25
C ARG A 93 0.78 4.08 -11.12
N ARG A 94 1.37 3.72 -9.98
CA ARG A 94 2.83 3.88 -9.78
C ARG A 94 3.65 3.04 -10.75
N LEU A 95 3.23 1.82 -11.07
CA LEU A 95 3.90 0.98 -12.05
C LEU A 95 3.83 1.58 -13.46
N GLU A 96 2.67 2.13 -13.84
CA GLU A 96 2.46 2.76 -15.15
C GLU A 96 3.39 3.96 -15.38
N GLU A 97 3.68 4.75 -14.33
CA GLU A 97 4.68 5.83 -14.42
C GLU A 97 6.10 5.36 -14.76
N PHE A 98 6.38 4.06 -14.60
CA PHE A 98 7.64 3.41 -14.95
C PHE A 98 7.51 2.53 -16.22
N GLY A 99 6.36 2.60 -16.90
CA GLY A 99 6.07 1.77 -18.07
C GLY A 99 5.95 0.28 -17.74
N LEU A 100 5.52 -0.04 -16.51
CA LEU A 100 5.31 -1.41 -16.03
C LEU A 100 3.81 -1.68 -15.84
N SER A 101 3.43 -2.95 -15.86
CA SER A 101 2.07 -3.41 -15.52
C SER A 101 2.11 -4.68 -14.69
N PHE A 102 1.02 -5.01 -13.98
CA PHE A 102 0.92 -6.28 -13.24
C PHE A 102 1.12 -7.50 -14.14
N ARG A 103 0.59 -7.47 -15.37
CA ARG A 103 0.79 -8.56 -16.34
C ARG A 103 2.27 -8.75 -16.65
N GLU A 104 2.98 -7.65 -16.91
CA GLU A 104 4.42 -7.70 -17.17
C GLU A 104 5.20 -8.20 -15.95
N LEU A 105 4.78 -7.83 -14.73
CA LEU A 105 5.40 -8.34 -13.50
C LEU A 105 5.27 -9.85 -13.33
N VAL A 106 4.13 -10.42 -13.71
CA VAL A 106 3.95 -11.89 -13.71
C VAL A 106 4.93 -12.56 -14.67
N GLU A 107 5.11 -11.99 -15.86
CA GLU A 107 6.03 -12.52 -16.88
C GLU A 107 7.51 -12.35 -16.48
N LEU A 108 7.85 -11.23 -15.83
CA LEU A 108 9.20 -10.90 -15.39
C LEU A 108 9.59 -11.54 -14.06
N SER A 109 8.62 -12.07 -13.32
CA SER A 109 8.84 -12.66 -11.99
C SER A 109 9.85 -13.81 -12.08
N PRO A 110 10.93 -13.80 -11.28
CA PRO A 110 11.88 -14.90 -11.28
C PRO A 110 11.22 -16.23 -10.86
N LYS A 111 11.40 -17.28 -11.67
CA LYS A 111 10.81 -18.60 -11.42
C LYS A 111 11.41 -19.32 -10.21
N HIS A 112 12.70 -19.13 -9.98
CA HIS A 112 13.43 -19.75 -8.88
C HIS A 112 13.44 -18.84 -7.65
N GLU A 113 13.36 -19.45 -6.48
CA GLU A 113 13.31 -18.76 -5.19
C GLU A 113 14.56 -17.90 -4.94
N ASP A 114 15.76 -18.45 -5.17
CA ASP A 114 17.02 -17.71 -5.02
C ASP A 114 17.04 -16.42 -5.85
N ALA A 115 16.49 -16.48 -7.06
CA ALA A 115 16.44 -15.35 -7.97
C ALA A 115 15.42 -14.30 -7.52
N ARG A 116 14.32 -14.70 -6.85
CA ARG A 116 13.37 -13.78 -6.21
C ARG A 116 13.99 -13.13 -4.98
N ARG A 117 14.59 -13.93 -4.10
CA ARG A 117 15.26 -13.48 -2.88
C ARG A 117 16.35 -12.46 -3.18
N ASN A 118 17.19 -12.72 -4.18
CA ASN A 118 18.21 -11.78 -4.62
C ASN A 118 17.61 -10.46 -5.14
N ALA A 119 16.55 -10.52 -5.94
CA ALA A 119 15.88 -9.32 -6.44
C ALA A 119 15.27 -8.50 -5.30
N LEU A 120 14.68 -9.15 -4.30
CA LEU A 120 14.12 -8.49 -3.12
C LEU A 120 15.22 -7.85 -2.26
N LEU A 121 16.35 -8.53 -2.05
CA LEU A 121 17.50 -7.97 -1.35
C LEU A 121 18.01 -6.69 -2.03
N CYS A 122 18.08 -6.69 -3.37
CA CYS A 122 18.41 -5.48 -4.14
C CYS A 122 17.38 -4.37 -3.90
N ALA A 123 16.10 -4.71 -3.92
CA ALA A 123 15.03 -3.75 -3.73
C ALA A 123 15.05 -3.14 -2.32
N HIS A 124 15.30 -3.94 -1.27
CA HIS A 124 15.48 -3.46 0.10
C HIS A 124 16.70 -2.56 0.25
N ALA A 125 17.83 -2.91 -0.36
CA ALA A 125 19.04 -2.09 -0.33
C ALA A 125 18.84 -0.71 -0.96
N ILE A 126 17.98 -0.62 -1.98
CA ILE A 126 17.60 0.65 -2.60
C ILE A 126 16.57 1.38 -1.73
N ALA A 127 15.50 0.71 -1.30
CA ALA A 127 14.40 1.33 -0.56
C ALA A 127 14.84 1.88 0.81
N SER A 128 15.91 1.33 1.38
CA SER A 128 16.50 1.81 2.64
C SER A 128 17.36 3.07 2.48
N ASP A 129 17.66 3.49 1.24
CA ASP A 129 18.49 4.66 0.95
C ASP A 129 17.69 5.74 0.20
N PRO A 130 17.36 6.87 0.87
CA PRO A 130 16.60 7.96 0.27
C PRO A 130 17.21 8.54 -1.02
N GLU A 131 18.54 8.54 -1.17
CA GLU A 131 19.20 9.06 -2.36
C GLU A 131 18.99 8.13 -3.55
N LEU A 132 19.09 6.81 -3.32
CA LEU A 132 18.83 5.82 -4.36
C LEU A 132 17.35 5.77 -4.75
N VAL A 133 16.44 5.91 -3.79
CA VAL A 133 15.01 6.06 -4.08
C VAL A 133 14.78 7.29 -4.95
N THR A 134 15.35 8.44 -4.59
CA THR A 134 15.25 9.68 -5.38
C THR A 134 15.79 9.49 -6.80
N TYR A 135 16.93 8.79 -6.94
CA TYR A 135 17.46 8.42 -8.25
C TYR A 135 16.46 7.61 -9.07
N VAL A 136 15.85 6.58 -8.49
CA VAL A 136 14.85 5.72 -9.15
C VAL A 136 13.66 6.54 -9.62
N TYR A 137 13.09 7.40 -8.78
CA TYR A 137 11.93 8.22 -9.16
C TYR A 137 12.25 9.26 -10.25
N ARG A 138 13.44 9.86 -10.21
CA ARG A 138 13.85 10.89 -11.18
C ARG A 138 14.30 10.31 -12.51
N ARG A 139 15.04 9.20 -12.49
CA ARG A 139 15.61 8.57 -13.70
C ARG A 139 14.74 7.46 -14.27
N LYS A 140 13.72 7.03 -13.52
CA LYS A 140 12.89 5.86 -13.83
C LYS A 140 13.73 4.61 -14.17
N ALA A 141 14.87 4.47 -13.49
CA ALA A 141 15.90 3.49 -13.81
C ALA A 141 16.59 2.95 -12.55
N LEU A 142 17.06 1.70 -12.62
CA LEU A 142 17.76 1.03 -11.53
C LEU A 142 19.20 1.58 -11.39
N PRO A 143 19.65 2.01 -10.19
CA PRO A 143 21.01 2.48 -9.94
C PRO A 143 22.01 1.32 -9.90
N LEU A 144 22.31 0.72 -11.05
CA LEU A 144 23.09 -0.53 -11.16
C LEU A 144 24.44 -0.48 -10.44
N ARG A 145 25.21 0.61 -10.59
CA ARG A 145 26.54 0.74 -9.99
C ARG A 145 26.48 0.72 -8.46
N GLN A 146 25.57 1.53 -7.89
CA GLN A 146 25.41 1.66 -6.45
C GLN A 146 24.83 0.39 -5.82
N VAL A 147 24.02 -0.36 -6.57
CA VAL A 147 23.47 -1.63 -6.11
C VAL A 147 24.55 -2.72 -6.14
N GLU A 148 25.33 -2.81 -7.21
CA GLU A 148 26.42 -3.79 -7.36
C GLU A 148 27.44 -3.72 -6.20
N GLU A 149 27.71 -2.53 -5.68
CA GLU A 149 28.59 -2.35 -4.51
C GLU A 149 27.96 -2.83 -3.18
N ARG A 150 26.64 -2.95 -3.11
CA ARG A 150 25.89 -3.25 -1.88
C ARG A 150 25.39 -4.70 -1.81
N VAL A 151 25.24 -5.37 -2.94
CA VAL A 151 24.73 -6.75 -2.99
C VAL A 151 25.66 -7.67 -3.76
N ARG A 152 25.76 -8.93 -3.32
CA ARG A 152 26.55 -9.97 -4.00
C ARG A 152 25.82 -10.56 -5.21
N VAL A 153 25.31 -9.71 -6.09
CA VAL A 153 24.57 -10.11 -7.29
C VAL A 153 25.30 -9.60 -8.52
N SER A 154 25.54 -10.48 -9.50
CA SER A 154 26.24 -10.09 -10.72
C SER A 154 25.47 -9.01 -11.48
N ARG A 155 26.19 -8.08 -12.11
CA ARG A 155 25.58 -7.04 -12.97
C ARG A 155 24.67 -7.61 -14.06
N LYS A 156 25.05 -8.74 -14.66
CA LYS A 156 24.23 -9.44 -15.67
C LYS A 156 22.87 -9.86 -15.11
N THR A 157 22.84 -10.31 -13.86
CA THR A 157 21.59 -10.69 -13.17
C THR A 157 20.74 -9.46 -12.86
N LEU A 158 21.35 -8.38 -12.37
CA LEU A 158 20.66 -7.11 -12.08
C LEU A 158 20.02 -6.53 -13.35
N GLU A 159 20.73 -6.53 -14.47
CA GLU A 159 20.21 -6.03 -15.75
C GLU A 159 19.03 -6.88 -16.25
N ARG A 160 19.12 -8.21 -16.14
CA ARG A 160 18.05 -9.12 -16.54
C ARG A 160 16.78 -8.93 -15.71
N GLN A 161 16.93 -8.69 -14.40
CA GLN A 161 15.81 -8.56 -13.46
C GLN A 161 15.40 -7.10 -13.19
N ARG A 162 16.00 -6.13 -13.88
CA ARG A 162 15.90 -4.69 -13.53
C ARG A 162 14.47 -4.19 -13.37
N LYS A 163 13.55 -4.63 -14.24
CA LYS A 163 12.15 -4.22 -14.24
C LYS A 163 11.40 -4.78 -13.02
N TYR A 164 11.66 -6.04 -12.68
CA TYR A 164 11.11 -6.67 -11.49
C TYR A 164 11.66 -6.03 -10.20
N ILE A 165 12.97 -5.78 -10.14
CA ILE A 165 13.59 -5.09 -8.99
C ILE A 165 13.00 -3.68 -8.83
N LEU A 166 12.84 -2.92 -9.92
CA LEU A 166 12.21 -1.60 -9.89
C LEU A 166 10.80 -1.66 -9.29
N ALA A 167 9.97 -2.61 -9.72
CA ALA A 167 8.64 -2.78 -9.15
C ALA A 167 8.68 -3.06 -7.65
N MET A 168 9.56 -3.96 -7.20
CA MET A 168 9.74 -4.23 -5.77
C MET A 168 10.21 -2.98 -5.01
N VAL A 169 11.08 -2.15 -5.59
CA VAL A 169 11.48 -0.87 -4.98
C VAL A 169 10.28 0.06 -4.81
N LEU A 170 9.41 0.18 -5.82
CA LEU A 170 8.21 1.01 -5.74
C LEU A 170 7.23 0.51 -4.68
N LEU A 171 7.09 -0.80 -4.56
CA LEU A 171 6.27 -1.41 -3.53
C LEU A 171 6.84 -1.12 -2.12
N LEU A 172 8.15 -1.30 -1.93
CA LEU A 172 8.81 -1.15 -0.64
C LEU A 172 8.91 0.30 -0.18
N SER A 173 9.18 1.23 -1.11
CA SER A 173 9.27 2.68 -0.82
C SER A 173 7.90 3.38 -0.73
N GLY A 174 6.85 2.79 -1.29
CA GLY A 174 5.47 3.30 -1.18
C GLY A 174 4.77 2.91 0.13
N ASP A 175 3.65 3.56 0.45
CA ASP A 175 2.77 3.20 1.56
C ASP A 175 1.74 2.16 1.11
N PHE A 176 2.13 0.89 1.15
CA PHE A 176 1.33 -0.25 0.72
C PHE A 176 1.37 -1.42 1.72
N PRO A 177 0.99 -1.24 3.00
CA PRO A 177 1.18 -2.28 4.00
C PRO A 177 0.34 -3.53 3.74
N MET A 178 -0.82 -3.46 3.11
CA MET A 178 -1.58 -4.67 2.78
C MET A 178 -0.82 -5.47 1.71
N LEU A 179 -0.33 -4.82 0.67
CA LEU A 179 0.49 -5.49 -0.36
C LEU A 179 1.84 -6.00 0.18
N LYS A 180 2.51 -5.22 1.05
CA LYS A 180 3.74 -5.65 1.74
C LYS A 180 3.49 -6.86 2.64
N SER A 181 2.36 -6.88 3.34
CA SER A 181 1.98 -8.02 4.18
C SER A 181 1.72 -9.28 3.36
N PHE A 182 1.16 -9.14 2.16
CA PHE A 182 0.97 -10.24 1.23
C PHE A 182 2.31 -10.81 0.75
N LEU A 183 3.26 -9.93 0.40
CA LEU A 183 4.61 -10.33 -0.01
C LEU A 183 5.32 -11.09 1.11
N LEU A 184 5.27 -10.59 2.36
CA LEU A 184 5.91 -11.24 3.51
C LEU A 184 5.35 -12.65 3.77
N ARG A 185 4.03 -12.85 3.59
CA ARG A 185 3.41 -14.18 3.74
C ARG A 185 3.87 -15.14 2.65
N ALA A 186 3.99 -14.66 1.41
CA ALA A 186 4.43 -15.47 0.28
C ALA A 186 5.91 -15.89 0.35
N GLU A 187 6.72 -15.29 1.23
CA GLU A 187 8.12 -15.66 1.46
C GLU A 187 8.32 -16.62 2.65
N GLY A 188 7.27 -16.83 3.46
CA GLY A 188 7.30 -17.72 4.63
C GLY A 188 6.81 -19.15 4.35
N ASP A 189 6.28 -19.42 3.16
CA ASP A 189 5.84 -20.73 2.66
C ASP A 189 6.84 -21.28 1.64
#